data_AF-A0AAE2YP82-F1
#
_entry.id   AF-A0AAE2YP82-F1
#
_cell.length_a   1.000
_cell.length_b   1.000
_cell.length_c   1.000
_cell.angle_alpha   90.00
_cell.angle_beta   90.00
_cell.angle_gamma   90.00
#
_symmetry.space_group_name_H-M   'P 1'
#
loop_
_entity.id
_entity.type
_entity.pdbx_description
1 polymer ?
#
loop_
_entity_poly.entity_id
_entity_poly.type
_entity_poly.pdbx_seq_one_letter_code
_entity_poly.pdbx_strand_id
1 'polypeptide(L)'
;MYVTGLYYRALQNTALNSPEQQRIVKEQGEYLDRRDACGQDVHCIMRVEKARHKELIALTRSLEKNLPDEEIVHWTHGRVFPGRNGKAQSLGQRVMAGFDLYPLPHVTFADGSTLFWGFLQGDGSVQSLAITDAKGHLQLLGTADGLLLAGTGEGKLQQAHLNLFVRDAKMLERYLPAVRAWAAADVLGFNQQCPGKDSDRCASALRAPLPIKAYALDCNGHGQGQVQVQRCPLNLPALQNMLSPGLFWQ
;
A
#
# COMPACT_ATOMS: atom_id res chain seq x y z
N MET A 1 13.99 -13.38 21.88
CA MET A 1 12.98 -14.09 21.07
C MET A 1 11.78 -13.15 20.98
N TYR A 2 11.44 -12.62 19.79
CA TYR A 2 10.46 -11.53 19.68
C TYR A 2 9.10 -12.04 19.20
N VAL A 3 8.36 -12.73 20.08
CA VAL A 3 7.02 -13.27 19.78
C VAL A 3 6.05 -12.13 19.38
N THR A 4 6.06 -11.02 20.13
CA THR A 4 5.18 -9.87 19.85
C THR A 4 5.41 -9.26 18.46
N GLY A 5 6.67 -9.10 18.04
CA GLY A 5 6.99 -8.53 16.73
C GLY A 5 6.53 -9.41 15.58
N LEU A 6 6.73 -10.73 15.68
CA LEU A 6 6.25 -11.66 14.66
C LEU A 6 4.73 -11.79 14.64
N TYR A 7 4.07 -11.74 15.80
CA TYR A 7 2.61 -11.71 15.89
C TYR A 7 2.04 -10.48 15.17
N TYR A 8 2.57 -9.29 15.46
CA TYR A 8 2.13 -8.06 14.79
C TYR A 8 2.36 -8.13 13.27
N ARG A 9 3.53 -8.60 12.83
CA ARG A 9 3.82 -8.79 11.40
C ARG A 9 2.87 -9.78 10.72
N ALA A 10 2.50 -10.87 11.42
CA ALA A 10 1.52 -11.82 10.90
C ALA A 10 0.14 -11.17 10.72
N LEU A 11 -0.29 -10.31 11.66
CA LEU A 11 -1.55 -9.58 11.53
C LEU A 11 -1.52 -8.57 10.36
N GLN A 12 -0.42 -7.84 10.19
CA GLN A 12 -0.25 -6.86 9.10
C GLN A 12 -0.34 -7.50 7.71
N ASN A 13 0.16 -8.74 7.58
CA ASN A 13 0.13 -9.50 6.33
C ASN A 13 -1.26 -10.11 5.99
N THR A 14 -2.27 -9.90 6.84
CA THR A 14 -3.64 -10.42 6.65
C THR A 14 -4.65 -9.30 6.45
N ALA A 15 -5.77 -9.62 5.80
CA ALA A 15 -6.86 -8.66 5.71
C ALA A 15 -7.52 -8.43 7.08
N LEU A 16 -7.83 -7.16 7.37
CA LEU A 16 -8.50 -6.77 8.60
C LEU A 16 -9.84 -7.52 8.76
N ASN A 17 -10.09 -8.07 9.94
CA ASN A 17 -11.27 -8.86 10.30
C ASN A 17 -11.47 -10.14 9.46
N SER A 18 -10.47 -10.59 8.71
CA SER A 18 -10.54 -11.86 7.99
C SER A 18 -10.61 -13.06 8.95
N PRO A 19 -11.18 -14.20 8.52
CA PRO A 19 -11.13 -15.44 9.30
C PRO A 19 -9.71 -15.85 9.68
N GLU A 20 -8.73 -15.57 8.81
CA GLU A 20 -7.33 -15.82 9.08
C GLU A 20 -6.78 -14.93 10.18
N GLN A 21 -7.05 -13.62 10.14
CA GLN A 21 -6.64 -12.70 11.22
C GLN A 21 -7.25 -13.11 12.56
N GLN A 22 -8.54 -13.46 12.57
CA GLN A 22 -9.24 -13.93 13.78
C GLN A 22 -8.62 -15.23 14.33
N ARG A 23 -8.25 -16.17 13.46
CA ARG A 23 -7.53 -17.38 13.85
C ARG A 23 -6.19 -17.05 14.53
N ILE A 24 -5.40 -16.16 13.95
CA ILE A 24 -4.09 -15.75 14.51
C ILE A 24 -4.26 -15.11 15.90
N VAL A 25 -5.25 -14.24 16.07
CA VAL A 25 -5.60 -13.63 17.36
C VAL A 25 -5.98 -14.70 18.39
N LYS A 26 -6.83 -15.65 18.00
CA LYS A 26 -7.25 -16.76 18.87
C LYS A 26 -6.06 -17.61 19.31
N GLU A 27 -5.24 -18.06 18.36
CA GLU A 27 -4.04 -18.85 18.65
C GLU A 27 -3.04 -18.11 19.55
N GLN A 28 -2.97 -16.78 19.42
CA GLN A 28 -2.15 -15.95 20.30
C GLN A 28 -2.70 -15.94 21.73
N GLY A 29 -4.02 -15.89 21.92
CA GLY A 29 -4.66 -16.05 23.23
C GLY A 29 -4.34 -17.41 23.86
N GLU A 30 -4.52 -18.50 23.11
CA GLU A 30 -4.20 -19.86 23.57
C GLU A 30 -2.71 -20.01 23.94
N TYR A 31 -1.81 -19.32 23.23
CA TYR A 31 -0.39 -19.26 23.58
C TYR A 31 -0.16 -18.55 24.92
N LEU A 32 -0.82 -17.42 25.16
CA LEU A 32 -0.69 -16.66 26.41
C LEU A 32 -1.16 -17.51 27.60
N ASP A 33 -2.29 -18.20 27.46
CA ASP A 33 -2.80 -19.13 28.49
C ASP A 33 -1.78 -20.23 28.81
N ARG A 34 -1.17 -20.85 27.78
CA ARG A 34 -0.12 -21.88 27.98
C ARG A 34 1.12 -21.33 28.66
N ARG A 35 1.52 -20.09 28.34
CA ARG A 35 2.68 -19.44 28.94
C ARG A 35 2.40 -19.12 30.41
N ASP A 36 1.23 -18.58 30.71
CA ASP A 36 0.86 -18.16 32.06
C ASP A 36 0.68 -19.39 32.99
N ALA A 37 0.22 -20.53 32.45
CA ALA A 37 0.17 -21.81 33.16
C ALA A 37 1.54 -22.34 33.63
N CYS A 38 2.66 -21.86 33.08
CA CYS A 38 4.01 -22.21 33.55
C CYS A 38 4.38 -21.57 34.89
N GLY A 39 3.66 -20.54 35.35
CA GLY A 39 3.98 -19.81 36.58
C GLY A 39 5.40 -19.22 36.56
N GLN A 40 6.26 -19.69 37.48
CA GLN A 40 7.66 -19.26 37.60
C GLN A 40 8.66 -20.27 37.00
N ASP A 41 8.20 -21.35 36.36
CA ASP A 41 9.09 -22.32 35.71
C ASP A 41 9.67 -21.74 34.42
N VAL A 42 10.90 -21.24 34.53
CA VAL A 42 11.65 -20.65 33.43
C VAL A 42 11.86 -21.64 32.27
N HIS A 43 12.06 -22.94 32.54
CA HIS A 43 12.24 -23.93 31.48
C HIS A 43 10.93 -24.21 30.73
N CYS A 44 9.80 -24.20 31.42
CA CYS A 44 8.48 -24.26 30.81
C CYS A 44 8.23 -23.02 29.93
N ILE A 45 8.43 -21.82 30.47
CA ILE A 45 8.24 -20.54 29.74
C ILE A 45 9.09 -20.54 28.46
N MET A 46 10.39 -20.84 28.57
CA MET A 46 11.30 -20.84 27.43
C MET A 46 10.90 -21.86 26.36
N ARG A 47 10.29 -22.99 26.73
CA ARG A 47 9.81 -24.00 25.78
C ARG A 47 8.57 -23.51 25.02
N VAL A 48 7.62 -22.90 25.72
CA VAL A 48 6.39 -22.34 25.15
C VAL A 48 6.71 -21.17 24.21
N GLU A 49 7.56 -20.24 24.65
CA GLU A 49 8.05 -19.12 23.84
C GLU A 49 8.76 -19.61 22.57
N LYS A 50 9.65 -20.62 22.70
CA LYS A 50 10.37 -21.20 21.56
C LYS A 50 9.45 -21.88 20.55
N ALA A 51 8.42 -22.59 21.02
CA ALA A 51 7.43 -23.21 20.15
C ALA A 51 6.65 -22.12 19.38
N ARG A 52 6.11 -21.13 20.09
CA ARG A 52 5.34 -20.04 19.46
C ARG A 52 6.18 -19.22 18.48
N HIS A 53 7.43 -18.95 18.82
CA HIS A 53 8.34 -18.23 17.93
C HIS A 53 8.55 -18.97 16.60
N LYS A 54 8.69 -20.31 16.62
CA LYS A 54 8.80 -21.11 15.40
C LYS A 54 7.52 -21.09 14.58
N GLU A 55 6.36 -21.24 15.21
CA GLU A 55 5.05 -21.13 14.56
C GLU A 55 4.90 -19.78 13.87
N LEU A 56 5.20 -18.69 14.57
CA LEU A 56 5.08 -17.34 14.03
C LEU A 56 6.10 -17.06 12.92
N ILE A 57 7.31 -17.64 12.95
CA ILE A 57 8.24 -17.57 11.81
C ILE A 57 7.65 -18.26 10.59
N ALA A 58 7.12 -19.48 10.74
CA ALA A 58 6.52 -20.22 9.64
C ALA A 58 5.31 -19.47 9.05
N LEU A 59 4.45 -18.96 9.94
CA LEU A 59 3.26 -18.20 9.58
C LEU A 59 3.60 -16.87 8.88
N THR A 60 4.54 -16.10 9.42
CA THR A 60 4.95 -14.82 8.80
C THR A 60 5.54 -15.03 7.41
N ARG A 61 6.31 -16.11 7.21
CA ARG A 61 6.82 -16.51 5.89
C ARG A 61 5.70 -16.90 4.93
N SER A 62 4.71 -17.67 5.39
CA SER A 62 3.61 -18.10 4.51
C SER A 62 2.67 -16.95 4.13
N LEU A 63 2.58 -15.92 4.97
CA LEU A 63 1.72 -14.75 4.74
C LEU A 63 2.44 -13.60 4.06
N GLU A 64 3.77 -13.69 3.87
CA GLU A 64 4.58 -12.58 3.40
C GLU A 64 4.04 -11.99 2.10
N LYS A 65 3.86 -10.66 2.10
CA LYS A 65 3.43 -9.87 0.95
C LYS A 65 4.65 -9.13 0.41
N ASN A 66 5.05 -9.47 -0.80
CA ASN A 66 6.18 -8.84 -1.48
C ASN A 66 5.68 -7.98 -2.63
N LEU A 67 6.37 -6.87 -2.86
CA LEU A 67 6.18 -6.07 -4.06
C LEU A 67 6.60 -6.92 -5.29
N PRO A 68 5.80 -6.99 -6.37
CA PRO A 68 6.11 -7.82 -7.52
C PRO A 68 7.09 -7.10 -8.47
N ASP A 69 8.32 -6.87 -8.02
CA ASP A 69 9.34 -6.05 -8.72
C ASP A 69 9.52 -6.43 -10.20
N GLU A 70 9.55 -7.73 -10.50
CA GLU A 70 9.68 -8.23 -11.87
C GLU A 70 8.50 -7.82 -12.76
N GLU A 71 7.26 -7.88 -12.25
CA GLU A 71 6.09 -7.42 -12.99
C GLU A 71 6.09 -5.90 -13.18
N ILE A 72 6.56 -5.14 -12.19
CA ILE A 72 6.72 -3.68 -12.28
C ILE A 72 7.71 -3.34 -13.40
N VAL A 73 8.87 -3.98 -13.41
CA VAL A 73 9.88 -3.80 -14.46
C VAL A 73 9.30 -4.16 -15.83
N HIS A 74 8.58 -5.27 -15.92
CA HIS A 74 7.94 -5.70 -17.17
C HIS A 74 6.90 -4.69 -17.68
N TRP A 75 5.99 -4.22 -16.81
CA TRP A 75 4.94 -3.26 -17.17
C TRP A 75 5.49 -1.92 -17.65
N THR A 76 6.60 -1.49 -17.05
CA THR A 76 7.18 -0.17 -17.28
C THR A 76 8.30 -0.17 -18.31
N HIS A 77 8.71 -1.35 -18.82
CA HIS A 77 9.78 -1.49 -19.79
C HIS A 77 9.48 -0.70 -21.09
N GLY A 78 10.47 0.08 -21.55
CA GLY A 78 10.34 0.91 -22.76
C GLY A 78 9.36 2.08 -22.63
N ARG A 79 8.81 2.34 -21.45
CA ARG A 79 7.85 3.43 -21.19
C ARG A 79 8.51 4.63 -20.55
N VAL A 80 8.08 5.80 -20.98
CA VAL A 80 8.51 7.07 -20.41
C VAL A 80 7.34 7.91 -19.94
N PHE A 81 7.63 8.71 -18.93
CA PHE A 81 6.71 9.66 -18.32
C PHE A 81 7.44 10.99 -18.08
N PRO A 82 6.77 12.16 -18.16
CA PRO A 82 7.43 13.41 -17.81
C PRO A 82 7.83 13.43 -16.34
N GLY A 83 9.07 13.80 -16.06
CA GLY A 83 9.49 14.17 -14.71
C GLY A 83 9.00 15.55 -14.31
N ARG A 84 9.30 15.93 -13.05
CA ARG A 84 8.93 17.25 -12.49
C ARG A 84 9.47 18.44 -13.31
N ASN A 85 10.57 18.24 -14.04
CA ASN A 85 11.18 19.24 -14.93
C ASN A 85 10.61 19.21 -16.37
N GLY A 86 9.55 18.44 -16.62
CA GLY A 86 8.93 18.28 -17.94
C GLY A 86 9.70 17.39 -18.91
N LYS A 87 10.91 16.93 -18.57
CA LYS A 87 11.69 16.02 -19.42
C LYS A 87 11.20 14.59 -19.24
N ALA A 88 11.17 13.83 -20.34
CA ALA A 88 10.84 12.42 -20.29
C ALA A 88 11.88 11.65 -19.45
N GLN A 89 11.42 10.78 -18.57
CA GLN A 89 12.21 9.84 -17.77
C GLN A 89 11.63 8.44 -17.87
N SER A 90 12.43 7.42 -17.55
CA SER A 90 11.96 6.04 -17.45
C SER A 90 10.87 5.92 -16.39
N LEU A 91 9.72 5.37 -16.78
CA LEU A 91 8.61 5.14 -15.85
C LEU A 91 9.03 4.16 -14.75
N GLY A 92 9.73 3.08 -15.11
CA GLY A 92 10.18 2.07 -14.17
C GLY A 92 11.12 2.64 -13.10
N GLN A 93 12.09 3.46 -13.52
CA GLN A 93 12.99 4.12 -12.56
C GLN A 93 12.24 5.05 -11.62
N ARG A 94 11.28 5.84 -12.12
CA ARG A 94 10.48 6.74 -11.28
C ARG A 94 9.61 5.97 -10.29
N VAL A 95 9.00 4.87 -10.70
CA VAL A 95 8.19 4.02 -9.82
C VAL A 95 9.08 3.39 -8.75
N MET A 96 10.16 2.71 -9.13
CA MET A 96 11.05 2.02 -8.18
C MET A 96 11.73 2.98 -7.20
N ALA A 97 12.07 4.20 -7.63
CA ALA A 97 12.62 5.23 -6.73
C ALA A 97 11.69 5.57 -5.55
N GLY A 98 10.37 5.44 -5.72
CA GLY A 98 9.41 5.65 -4.62
C GLY A 98 9.18 4.41 -3.75
N PHE A 99 9.96 3.34 -3.92
CA PHE A 99 9.91 2.12 -3.09
C PHE A 99 11.27 1.84 -2.42
N ASP A 100 12.03 2.90 -2.15
CA ASP A 100 13.43 2.79 -1.69
C ASP A 100 13.56 2.40 -0.20
N LEU A 101 12.51 2.66 0.60
CA LEU A 101 12.49 2.35 2.03
C LEU A 101 11.82 1.00 2.32
N TYR A 102 12.63 0.02 2.75
CA TYR A 102 12.17 -1.32 3.15
C TYR A 102 12.13 -1.51 4.68
N PRO A 103 11.21 -2.35 5.21
CA PRO A 103 10.12 -3.03 4.50
C PRO A 103 9.02 -2.05 4.06
N LEU A 104 8.36 -2.36 2.94
CA LEU A 104 7.29 -1.52 2.42
C LEU A 104 6.02 -1.66 3.25
N PRO A 105 5.42 -0.55 3.70
CA PRO A 105 4.10 -0.61 4.28
C PRO A 105 3.06 -1.06 3.25
N HIS A 106 2.08 -1.83 3.74
CA HIS A 106 1.04 -2.37 2.90
C HIS A 106 -0.25 -2.65 3.69
N VAL A 107 -1.35 -2.79 2.95
CA VAL A 107 -2.66 -3.20 3.47
C VAL A 107 -3.23 -4.28 2.55
N THR A 108 -3.67 -5.39 3.14
CA THR A 108 -4.44 -6.42 2.42
C THR A 108 -5.93 -6.19 2.63
N PHE A 109 -6.70 -6.14 1.54
CA PHE A 109 -8.14 -5.93 1.56
C PHE A 109 -8.90 -7.25 1.68
N ALA A 110 -10.21 -7.17 1.98
CA ALA A 110 -11.06 -8.35 2.18
C ALA A 110 -11.16 -9.25 0.94
N ASP A 111 -10.98 -8.70 -0.27
CA ASP A 111 -10.96 -9.46 -1.53
C ASP A 111 -9.59 -10.12 -1.81
N GLY A 112 -8.64 -10.00 -0.89
CA GLY A 112 -7.28 -10.54 -0.98
C GLY A 112 -6.28 -9.66 -1.72
N SER A 113 -6.72 -8.58 -2.37
CA SER A 113 -5.80 -7.63 -3.02
C SER A 113 -4.96 -6.88 -1.99
N THR A 114 -3.76 -6.44 -2.37
CA THR A 114 -2.83 -5.74 -1.47
C THR A 114 -2.36 -4.43 -2.10
N LEU A 115 -2.46 -3.32 -1.36
CA LEU A 115 -1.85 -2.04 -1.71
C LEU A 115 -0.54 -1.88 -0.94
N PHE A 116 0.56 -1.66 -1.68
CA PHE A 116 1.89 -1.30 -1.17
C PHE A 116 2.15 0.18 -1.44
N TRP A 117 2.89 0.84 -0.56
CA TRP A 117 3.40 2.18 -0.82
C TRP A 117 4.80 2.36 -0.26
N GLY A 118 5.51 3.39 -0.72
CA GLY A 118 6.82 3.72 -0.22
C GLY A 118 7.19 5.17 -0.48
N PHE A 119 8.42 5.50 -0.11
CA PHE A 119 9.02 6.81 -0.29
C PHE A 119 10.45 6.65 -0.81
N LEU A 120 10.94 7.66 -1.51
CA LEU A 120 12.36 7.78 -1.80
C LEU A 120 13.13 8.10 -0.51
N GLN A 121 14.25 7.41 -0.27
CA GLN A 121 15.08 7.68 0.88
C GLN A 121 15.62 9.12 0.84
N GLY A 122 15.39 9.88 1.91
CA GLY A 122 15.80 11.29 2.01
C GLY A 122 14.86 12.29 1.34
N ASP A 123 13.81 11.85 0.63
CA ASP A 123 12.78 12.73 0.06
C ASP A 123 11.38 12.10 0.15
N GLY A 124 10.69 12.35 1.27
CA GLY A 124 9.31 11.89 1.49
C GLY A 124 8.27 12.52 0.55
N SER A 125 8.65 13.48 -0.29
CA SER A 125 7.76 14.03 -1.32
C SER A 125 7.65 13.13 -2.54
N VAL A 126 8.59 12.21 -2.75
CA VAL A 126 8.59 11.27 -3.88
C VAL A 126 8.12 9.92 -3.37
N GLN A 127 6.95 9.51 -3.82
CA GLN A 127 6.30 8.28 -3.42
C GLN A 127 5.89 7.44 -4.62
N SER A 128 5.68 6.16 -4.37
CA SER A 128 5.05 5.24 -5.30
C SER A 128 4.09 4.32 -4.55
N LEU A 129 3.10 3.82 -5.27
CA LEU A 129 2.16 2.82 -4.79
C LEU A 129 1.95 1.73 -5.84
N ALA A 130 1.64 0.53 -5.38
CA ALA A 130 1.32 -0.60 -6.24
C ALA A 130 0.15 -1.36 -5.64
N ILE A 131 -0.73 -1.88 -6.49
CA ILE A 131 -1.82 -2.76 -6.05
C ILE A 131 -1.70 -4.08 -6.78
N THR A 132 -1.77 -5.16 -6.02
CA THR A 132 -1.80 -6.54 -6.51
C THR A 132 -3.15 -7.18 -6.25
N ASP A 133 -3.53 -8.16 -7.07
CA ASP A 133 -4.69 -9.00 -6.78
C ASP A 133 -4.38 -10.06 -5.69
N ALA A 134 -5.36 -10.90 -5.36
CA ALA A 134 -5.23 -11.96 -4.37
C ALA A 134 -4.16 -13.02 -4.71
N LYS A 135 -3.72 -13.09 -5.98
CA LYS A 135 -2.66 -13.98 -6.44
C LYS A 135 -1.29 -13.31 -6.46
N GLY A 136 -1.21 -12.02 -6.10
CA GLY A 136 0.02 -11.24 -6.12
C GLY A 136 0.35 -10.62 -7.47
N HIS A 137 -0.54 -10.70 -8.47
CA HIS A 137 -0.29 -10.08 -9.77
C HIS A 137 -0.57 -8.59 -9.73
N LEU A 138 0.30 -7.81 -10.37
CA LEU A 138 0.17 -6.37 -10.44
C LEU A 138 -1.14 -5.98 -11.16
N GLN A 139 -1.84 -4.97 -10.64
CA GLN A 139 -3.10 -4.47 -11.20
C GLN A 139 -3.06 -2.95 -11.43
N LEU A 140 -2.34 -2.23 -10.57
CA LEU A 140 -2.18 -0.78 -10.66
C LEU A 140 -0.79 -0.38 -10.14
N LEU A 141 -0.17 0.58 -10.82
CA LEU A 141 0.97 1.33 -10.34
C LEU A 141 0.58 2.79 -10.15
N GLY A 142 1.23 3.47 -9.22
CA GLY A 142 1.06 4.90 -9.08
C GLY A 142 2.33 5.59 -8.63
N THR A 143 2.45 6.86 -9.00
CA THR A 143 3.48 7.76 -8.52
C THR A 143 2.80 8.95 -7.86
N ALA A 144 3.29 9.35 -6.68
CA ALA A 144 2.85 10.56 -6.03
C ALA A 144 4.03 11.49 -5.79
N ASP A 145 3.83 12.78 -6.08
CA ASP A 145 4.81 13.84 -5.88
C ASP A 145 4.18 14.97 -5.08
N GLY A 146 4.78 15.29 -3.93
CA GLY A 146 4.38 16.42 -3.08
C GLY A 146 3.07 16.22 -2.29
N LEU A 147 2.47 15.03 -2.34
CA LEU A 147 1.18 14.76 -1.71
C LEU A 147 1.23 14.91 -0.18
N LEU A 148 2.17 14.24 0.49
CA LEU A 148 2.41 14.36 1.93
C LEU A 148 2.69 15.80 2.37
N LEU A 149 3.48 16.53 1.58
CA LEU A 149 3.85 17.92 1.88
C LEU A 149 2.71 18.91 1.65
N ALA A 150 1.78 18.60 0.75
CA ALA A 150 0.63 19.45 0.51
C ALA A 150 -0.25 19.55 1.76
N GLY A 151 -0.37 18.44 2.51
CA GLY A 151 -1.22 18.34 3.69
C GLY A 151 -2.66 18.73 3.36
N THR A 152 -3.46 19.07 4.38
CA THR A 152 -4.84 19.51 4.20
C THR A 152 -4.96 21.01 3.84
N GLY A 153 -3.88 21.63 3.37
CA GLY A 153 -3.87 23.06 3.05
C GLY A 153 -4.63 23.38 1.77
N GLU A 154 -5.50 24.39 1.80
CA GLU A 154 -6.24 24.84 0.62
C GLU A 154 -5.26 25.24 -0.51
N GLY A 155 -5.55 24.79 -1.74
CA GLY A 155 -4.74 25.06 -2.93
C GLY A 155 -3.42 24.26 -3.04
N LYS A 156 -2.81 23.82 -1.93
CA LYS A 156 -1.56 23.04 -1.96
C LYS A 156 -1.73 21.66 -2.59
N LEU A 157 -2.86 21.01 -2.34
CA LEU A 157 -3.16 19.70 -2.95
C LEU A 157 -3.16 19.73 -4.48
N GLN A 158 -3.48 20.87 -5.11
CA GLN A 158 -3.49 20.98 -6.57
C GLN A 158 -2.08 21.10 -7.17
N GLN A 159 -1.07 21.37 -6.34
CA GLN A 159 0.34 21.40 -6.75
C GLN A 159 0.98 20.01 -6.65
N ALA A 160 0.35 19.08 -5.94
CA ALA A 160 0.78 17.69 -5.92
C ALA A 160 0.43 16.99 -7.23
N HIS A 161 1.07 15.85 -7.48
CA HIS A 161 0.75 15.00 -8.62
C HIS A 161 0.50 13.59 -8.14
N LEU A 162 -0.63 13.00 -8.50
CA LEU A 162 -0.91 11.59 -8.28
C LEU A 162 -1.24 10.95 -9.64
N ASN A 163 -0.29 10.21 -10.19
CA ASN A 163 -0.44 9.56 -11.49
C ASN A 163 -0.66 8.07 -11.29
N LEU A 164 -1.68 7.51 -11.94
CA LEU A 164 -2.03 6.10 -11.89
C LEU A 164 -1.82 5.47 -13.26
N PHE A 165 -1.23 4.28 -13.27
CA PHE A 165 -0.91 3.50 -14.44
C PHE A 165 -1.56 2.13 -14.28
N VAL A 166 -2.54 1.84 -15.13
CA VAL A 166 -3.37 0.63 -15.04
C VAL A 166 -3.34 -0.11 -16.37
N ARG A 167 -3.67 -1.41 -16.34
CA ARG A 167 -3.87 -2.15 -17.60
C ARG A 167 -5.04 -1.59 -18.39
N ASP A 168 -6.17 -1.37 -17.72
CA ASP A 168 -7.41 -0.90 -18.33
C ASP A 168 -8.27 -0.10 -17.35
N ALA A 169 -9.39 0.45 -17.86
CA ALA A 169 -10.34 1.24 -17.08
C ALA A 169 -11.06 0.45 -15.97
N LYS A 170 -11.19 -0.88 -16.09
CA LYS A 170 -11.86 -1.70 -15.06
C LYS A 170 -11.01 -1.79 -13.80
N MET A 171 -9.68 -1.92 -13.95
CA MET A 171 -8.78 -1.91 -12.79
C MET A 171 -8.76 -0.53 -12.11
N LEU A 172 -8.85 0.55 -12.89
CA LEU A 172 -9.00 1.89 -12.32
C LEU A 172 -10.28 2.00 -11.49
N GLU A 173 -11.42 1.59 -12.02
CA GLU A 173 -12.70 1.62 -11.29
C GLU A 173 -12.66 0.80 -10.00
N ARG A 174 -12.10 -0.42 -10.07
CA ARG A 174 -11.99 -1.31 -8.92
C ARG A 174 -11.15 -0.72 -7.79
N TYR A 175 -10.01 -0.11 -8.13
CA TYR A 175 -8.99 0.24 -7.13
C TYR A 175 -8.92 1.73 -6.77
N LEU A 176 -9.61 2.60 -7.50
CA LEU A 176 -9.64 4.03 -7.19
C LEU A 176 -10.11 4.34 -5.75
N PRO A 177 -11.09 3.63 -5.15
CA PRO A 177 -11.48 3.87 -3.75
C PRO A 177 -10.31 3.63 -2.77
N ALA A 178 -9.48 2.61 -3.00
CA ALA A 178 -8.31 2.32 -2.19
C ALA A 178 -7.22 3.39 -2.35
N VAL A 179 -6.95 3.80 -3.60
CA VAL A 179 -6.00 4.89 -3.88
C VAL A 179 -6.42 6.19 -3.22
N ARG A 180 -7.71 6.53 -3.22
CA ARG A 180 -8.20 7.75 -2.56
C ARG A 180 -8.09 7.69 -1.04
N ALA A 181 -8.41 6.55 -0.45
CA ALA A 181 -8.27 6.37 1.00
C ALA A 181 -6.79 6.43 1.42
N TRP A 182 -5.90 5.83 0.63
CA TRP A 182 -4.45 5.94 0.81
C TRP A 182 -3.98 7.40 0.69
N ALA A 183 -4.39 8.11 -0.36
CA ALA A 183 -4.00 9.50 -0.57
C ALA A 183 -4.52 10.42 0.55
N ALA A 184 -5.74 10.18 1.04
CA ALA A 184 -6.27 10.90 2.19
C ALA A 184 -5.46 10.60 3.47
N ALA A 185 -5.01 9.36 3.67
CA ALA A 185 -4.14 9.01 4.78
C ALA A 185 -2.75 9.66 4.65
N ASP A 186 -2.17 9.69 3.45
CA ASP A 186 -0.88 10.32 3.16
C ASP A 186 -0.90 11.82 3.45
N VAL A 187 -1.93 12.52 2.96
CA VAL A 187 -2.18 13.94 3.23
C VAL A 187 -2.33 14.24 4.73
N LEU A 188 -2.77 13.25 5.49
CA LEU A 188 -2.92 13.32 6.95
C LEU A 188 -1.68 12.80 7.71
N GLY A 189 -0.65 12.33 7.01
CA GLY A 189 0.59 11.80 7.59
C GLY A 189 0.47 10.41 8.20
N PHE A 190 -0.49 9.59 7.76
CA PHE A 190 -0.74 8.20 8.19
C PHE A 190 -0.96 7.98 9.70
N ASN A 191 -1.19 9.04 10.49
CA ASN A 191 -1.20 8.95 11.96
C ASN A 191 -2.57 9.27 12.59
N GLN A 192 -3.63 9.39 11.79
CA GLN A 192 -4.97 9.73 12.26
C GLN A 192 -5.81 8.49 12.56
N GLN A 193 -6.58 8.52 13.64
CA GLN A 193 -7.44 7.42 14.05
C GLN A 193 -8.80 7.49 13.34
N CYS A 194 -8.96 6.71 12.27
CA CYS A 194 -10.19 6.61 11.48
C CYS A 194 -10.73 5.16 11.42
N PRO A 195 -11.89 4.84 12.00
CA PRO A 195 -12.77 5.69 12.80
C PRO A 195 -12.17 6.00 14.18
N GLY A 196 -12.67 7.03 14.83
CA GLY A 196 -12.22 7.42 16.16
C GLY A 196 -12.22 8.93 16.37
N LYS A 197 -11.29 9.42 17.18
CA LYS A 197 -11.18 10.84 17.55
C LYS A 197 -10.98 11.79 16.36
N ASP A 198 -10.45 11.29 15.24
CA ASP A 198 -10.10 12.10 14.06
C ASP A 198 -11.12 11.98 12.91
N SER A 199 -12.30 11.38 13.17
CA SER A 199 -13.28 11.01 12.12
C SER A 199 -13.65 12.15 11.17
N ASP A 200 -13.91 13.36 11.68
CA ASP A 200 -14.26 14.51 10.85
C ASP A 200 -13.11 14.94 9.93
N ARG A 201 -11.88 14.86 10.43
CA ARG A 201 -10.68 15.19 9.67
C ARG A 201 -10.45 14.18 8.55
N CYS A 202 -10.64 12.89 8.84
CA CYS A 202 -10.58 11.82 7.83
C CYS A 202 -11.67 11.99 6.76
N ALA A 203 -12.90 12.32 7.17
CA ALA A 203 -14.01 12.54 6.25
C ALA A 203 -13.82 13.78 5.38
N SER A 204 -13.16 14.82 5.89
CA SER A 204 -12.79 16.01 5.13
C SER A 204 -11.72 15.69 4.09
N ALA A 205 -10.64 15.01 4.49
CA ALA A 205 -9.55 14.61 3.59
C ALA A 205 -10.03 13.71 2.44
N LEU A 206 -10.94 12.77 2.71
CA LEU A 206 -11.55 11.91 1.67
C LEU A 206 -12.33 12.71 0.60
N ARG A 207 -12.97 13.80 1.01
CA ARG A 207 -13.78 14.67 0.13
C ARG A 207 -12.94 15.69 -0.63
N ALA A 208 -11.70 15.93 -0.22
CA ALA A 208 -10.82 16.87 -0.89
C ALA A 208 -10.60 16.47 -2.37
N PRO A 209 -10.58 17.43 -3.30
CA PRO A 209 -10.25 17.15 -4.69
C PRO A 209 -8.77 16.78 -4.80
N LEU A 210 -8.50 15.53 -5.20
CA LEU A 210 -7.15 15.02 -5.39
C LEU A 210 -6.71 15.21 -6.86
N PRO A 211 -5.44 15.59 -7.12
CA PRO A 211 -4.90 15.81 -8.47
C PRO A 211 -4.57 14.49 -9.18
N ILE A 212 -5.55 13.60 -9.28
CA ILE A 212 -5.36 12.26 -9.86
C ILE A 212 -5.41 12.35 -11.38
N LYS A 213 -4.41 11.78 -12.05
CA LYS A 213 -4.43 11.49 -13.50
C LYS A 213 -4.22 10.00 -13.69
N ALA A 214 -5.00 9.38 -14.57
CA ALA A 214 -4.90 7.96 -14.84
C ALA A 214 -4.52 7.71 -16.31
N TYR A 215 -3.75 6.66 -16.54
CA TYR A 215 -3.23 6.31 -17.86
C TYR A 215 -3.28 4.80 -18.08
N ALA A 216 -3.63 4.42 -19.31
CA ALA A 216 -3.61 3.02 -19.75
C ALA A 216 -2.20 2.61 -20.17
N LEU A 217 -1.72 1.50 -19.63
CA LEU A 217 -0.42 0.91 -19.98
C LEU A 217 -0.51 0.04 -21.22
N ASP A 218 -1.64 -0.58 -21.55
CA ASP A 218 -1.78 -1.38 -22.78
C ASP A 218 -1.72 -0.54 -24.08
N CYS A 219 -1.66 0.78 -23.96
CA CYS A 219 -1.56 1.69 -25.07
C CYS A 219 -0.27 1.48 -25.87
N ASN A 220 -0.43 1.01 -27.10
CA ASN A 220 0.64 0.89 -28.07
C ASN A 220 0.81 2.22 -28.81
N GLY A 221 1.96 2.87 -28.60
CA GLY A 221 2.33 4.03 -29.42
C GLY A 221 2.53 3.57 -30.86
N HIS A 222 1.82 4.17 -31.82
CA HIS A 222 2.14 3.98 -33.25
C HIS A 222 3.50 4.64 -33.56
N GLY A 223 4.60 3.90 -33.37
CA GLY A 223 5.94 4.36 -33.72
C GLY A 223 7.07 3.50 -33.13
N GLN A 224 8.17 3.35 -33.87
CA GLN A 224 9.41 2.76 -33.34
C GLN A 224 10.04 3.74 -32.34
N GLY A 225 9.91 3.47 -31.04
CA GLY A 225 10.49 4.31 -29.97
C GLY A 225 9.86 4.07 -28.59
N GLN A 226 10.36 4.78 -27.57
CA GLN A 226 9.79 4.73 -26.21
C GLN A 226 8.33 5.20 -26.18
N VAL A 227 7.47 4.49 -25.45
CA VAL A 227 6.04 4.81 -25.36
C VAL A 227 5.81 5.89 -24.31
N GLN A 228 5.27 7.04 -24.73
CA GLN A 228 4.85 8.11 -23.83
C GLN A 228 3.48 7.80 -23.24
N VAL A 229 3.45 7.34 -21.98
CA VAL A 229 2.22 6.84 -21.34
C VAL A 229 1.15 7.92 -21.17
N GLN A 230 1.56 9.18 -21.04
CA GLN A 230 0.67 10.34 -20.94
C GLN A 230 -0.28 10.54 -22.14
N ARG A 231 0.00 9.91 -23.29
CA ARG A 231 -0.84 9.99 -24.50
C ARG A 231 -2.11 9.16 -24.41
N CYS A 232 -2.26 8.39 -23.34
CA CYS A 232 -3.33 7.40 -23.19
C CYS A 232 -4.11 7.67 -21.90
N PRO A 233 -4.72 8.86 -21.77
CA PRO A 233 -5.43 9.24 -20.56
C PRO A 233 -6.68 8.39 -20.39
N LEU A 234 -6.99 8.07 -19.14
CA LEU A 234 -8.23 7.45 -18.72
C LEU A 234 -9.05 8.47 -17.92
N ASN A 235 -10.36 8.46 -18.14
CA ASN A 235 -11.27 9.22 -17.31
C ASN A 235 -11.37 8.56 -15.93
N LEU A 236 -11.41 9.39 -14.88
CA LEU A 236 -11.66 8.89 -13.54
C LEU A 236 -13.13 8.46 -13.42
N PRO A 237 -13.41 7.21 -13.03
CA PRO A 237 -14.77 6.77 -12.77
C PRO A 237 -15.38 7.48 -11.57
N ALA A 238 -16.71 7.46 -11.49
CA ALA A 238 -17.42 7.90 -10.30
C ALA A 238 -17.05 7.02 -9.10
N LEU A 239 -16.89 7.65 -7.94
CA LEU A 239 -16.50 6.93 -6.73
C LEU A 239 -17.68 6.19 -6.14
N GLN A 240 -17.46 4.90 -5.89
CA GLN A 240 -18.37 4.05 -5.13
C GLN A 240 -17.60 3.46 -3.95
N ASN A 241 -18.29 3.18 -2.84
CA ASN A 241 -17.77 2.43 -1.70
C ASN A 241 -16.44 2.98 -1.14
N MET A 242 -16.46 4.21 -0.62
CA MET A 242 -15.26 4.82 -0.02
C MET A 242 -14.70 3.96 1.12
N LEU A 243 -13.39 3.73 1.06
CA LEU A 243 -12.66 3.04 2.13
C LEU A 243 -12.20 4.05 3.20
N SER A 244 -12.05 3.58 4.44
CA SER A 244 -11.52 4.40 5.53
C SER A 244 -10.02 4.66 5.34
N PRO A 245 -9.52 5.91 5.48
CA PRO A 245 -8.09 6.21 5.50
C PRO A 245 -7.35 5.50 6.65
N GLY A 246 -8.05 5.16 7.74
CA GLY A 246 -7.42 4.48 8.87
C GLY A 246 -7.05 3.02 8.61
N LEU A 247 -7.41 2.47 7.43
CA LEU A 247 -6.80 1.22 6.96
C LEU A 247 -5.28 1.36 6.78
N PHE A 248 -4.80 2.57 6.49
CA PHE A 248 -3.38 2.87 6.24
C PHE A 248 -2.66 3.45 7.46
N TRP A 249 -3.28 3.38 8.64
CA TRP A 249 -2.69 3.90 9.87
C TRP A 249 -1.38 3.18 10.22
N GLN A 250 -0.37 3.94 10.63
CA GLN A 250 0.95 3.46 11.07
C GLN A 250 1.26 3.88 12.51
#